data_AF-A0A9E3A212-F1
#
_entry.id   AF-A0A9E3A212-F1
#
_cell.length_a   1.000
_cell.length_b   1.000
_cell.length_c   1.000
_cell.angle_alpha   90.00
_cell.angle_beta   90.00
_cell.angle_gamma   90.00
#
_symmetry.space_group_name_H-M   'P 1'
#
loop_
_entity.id
_entity.type
_entity.pdbx_description
1 polymer ?
#
loop_
_entity_poly.entity_id
_entity_poly.type
_entity_poly.pdbx_seq_one_letter_code
_entity_poly.pdbx_strand_id
1 'polypeptide(L)'
;MDLVLVFTFLMGLAILMYVLLDGYDLGIGMLMPAAPRDEQELMVASIAPFWDANETWLVLGVGLLLVAFPVANGEILAALYMRVAAMLVGLMLRGVAFELRVKAEGWHRELWNWLFWAGSTLASFAQGLMLGRYVTGFAEGFGYWLFAATVGASLCGGYVLLGATWLILRTRGELHDKAVRWARWGLLWVALGIALVSIGTPLVSATVRERWFDFPRTLALMVLPAATLAIGIWVWIVAPKSDTKPFAGAAAIFVLAFIGLAYSLFPYVVLDKLTVWDAAADSSALEFMAVGAFLVLPFILGYTVYSYRVFRGKVEHGMYEH
;
A
#
# COMPACT_ATOMS: atom_id res chain seq x y z
N MET A 1 -6.44 14.84 25.93
CA MET A 1 -6.24 14.38 24.53
C MET A 1 -6.87 13.01 24.45
N ASP A 2 -7.76 12.77 23.48
CA ASP A 2 -8.37 11.44 23.32
C ASP A 2 -7.32 10.48 22.75
N LEU A 3 -6.75 9.62 23.60
CA LEU A 3 -5.71 8.67 23.21
C LEU A 3 -6.24 7.68 22.16
N VAL A 4 -7.52 7.33 22.21
CA VAL A 4 -8.14 6.44 21.22
C VAL A 4 -7.97 7.03 19.82
N LEU A 5 -8.29 8.32 19.66
CA LEU A 5 -8.12 9.03 18.39
C LEU A 5 -6.66 9.14 17.96
N VAL A 6 -5.73 9.35 18.91
CA VAL A 6 -4.29 9.36 18.61
C VAL A 6 -3.86 8.00 18.08
N PHE A 7 -4.23 6.90 18.73
CA PHE A 7 -3.87 5.56 18.28
C PHE A 7 -4.58 5.17 16.98
N THR A 8 -5.82 5.60 16.75
CA THR A 8 -6.49 5.44 15.46
C THR A 8 -5.73 6.16 14.36
N PHE A 9 -5.29 7.40 14.61
CA PHE A 9 -4.48 8.15 13.65
C PHE A 9 -3.13 7.49 13.40
N LEU A 10 -2.43 7.05 14.44
CA LEU A 10 -1.13 6.36 14.31
C LEU A 10 -1.26 5.05 13.53
N MET A 11 -2.31 4.27 13.79
CA MET A 11 -2.60 3.05 13.03
C MET A 11 -2.88 3.37 11.56
N GLY A 12 -3.71 4.37 11.29
CA GLY A 12 -4.00 4.81 9.92
C GLY A 12 -2.75 5.32 9.20
N LEU A 13 -1.91 6.10 9.88
CA LEU A 13 -0.63 6.56 9.37
C LEU A 13 0.30 5.39 9.06
N ALA A 14 0.41 4.41 9.96
CA ALA A 14 1.29 3.25 9.76
C ALA A 14 0.86 2.43 8.53
N ILE A 15 -0.45 2.18 8.37
CA ILE A 15 -1.00 1.51 7.19
C ILE A 15 -0.73 2.32 5.92
N LEU A 16 -0.99 3.63 5.95
CA LEU A 16 -0.75 4.50 4.79
C LEU A 16 0.73 4.52 4.39
N MET A 17 1.63 4.65 5.36
CA MET A 17 3.07 4.63 5.11
C MET A 17 3.52 3.28 4.55
N TYR A 18 3.01 2.17 5.08
CA TYR A 18 3.28 0.85 4.52
C TYR A 18 2.83 0.75 3.05
N VAL A 19 1.59 1.13 2.76
CA VAL A 19 1.01 1.11 1.40
C VAL A 19 1.80 1.99 0.43
N LEU A 20 2.29 3.15 0.88
CA LEU A 20 3.06 4.07 0.03
C LEU A 20 4.50 3.60 -0.19
N LEU A 21 5.16 3.14 0.86
CA LEU A 21 6.59 2.81 0.83
C LEU A 21 6.82 1.39 0.33
N ASP A 22 6.19 0.38 0.93
CA ASP A 22 6.33 -1.00 0.46
C ASP A 22 5.56 -1.25 -0.85
N GLY A 23 4.56 -0.41 -1.15
CA GLY A 23 3.79 -0.51 -2.39
C GLY A 23 4.62 -0.31 -3.65
N TYR A 24 5.65 0.55 -3.63
CA TYR A 24 6.55 0.66 -4.79
C TYR A 24 7.52 -0.52 -4.89
N ASP A 25 7.94 -1.12 -3.76
CA ASP A 25 8.79 -2.31 -3.73
C ASP A 25 8.05 -3.51 -4.35
N LEU A 26 6.82 -3.75 -3.88
CA LEU A 26 5.92 -4.78 -4.41
C LEU A 26 5.58 -4.51 -5.89
N GLY A 27 5.36 -3.25 -6.26
CA GLY A 27 5.16 -2.81 -7.63
C GLY A 27 6.32 -3.19 -8.55
N ILE A 28 7.55 -2.95 -8.10
CA ILE A 28 8.76 -3.32 -8.83
C ILE A 28 8.88 -4.84 -8.97
N GLY A 29 8.59 -5.60 -7.91
CA GLY A 29 8.56 -7.05 -7.98
C GLY A 29 7.58 -7.58 -9.03
N MET A 30 6.39 -6.97 -9.15
CA MET A 30 5.40 -7.33 -10.17
C MET A 30 5.83 -6.95 -11.59
N LEU A 31 6.60 -5.87 -11.76
CA LEU A 31 7.11 -5.41 -13.07
C LEU A 31 8.33 -6.19 -13.56
N MET A 32 9.02 -6.88 -12.67
CA MET A 32 10.34 -7.46 -12.92
C MET A 32 10.39 -8.45 -14.12
N PRO A 33 9.38 -9.31 -14.37
CA PRO A 33 9.37 -10.17 -15.57
C PRO A 33 9.26 -9.41 -16.90
N ALA A 34 8.85 -8.14 -16.88
CA ALA A 34 8.72 -7.31 -18.08
C ALA A 34 10.03 -6.60 -18.48
N ALA A 35 11.11 -6.81 -17.72
CA ALA A 35 12.42 -6.21 -17.94
C ALA A 35 13.48 -7.27 -18.32
N PRO A 36 14.45 -6.95 -19.19
CA PRO A 36 15.65 -7.76 -19.42
C PRO A 36 16.55 -7.79 -18.17
N ARG A 37 17.50 -8.74 -18.13
CA ARG A 37 18.28 -9.07 -16.93
C ARG A 37 19.07 -7.90 -16.33
N ASP A 38 19.69 -7.09 -17.19
CA ASP A 38 20.43 -5.87 -16.83
C ASP A 38 19.51 -4.84 -16.17
N GLU A 39 18.33 -4.61 -16.74
CA GLU A 39 17.34 -3.71 -16.14
C GLU A 39 16.77 -4.26 -14.83
N GLN A 40 16.57 -5.58 -14.71
CA GLN A 40 16.13 -6.20 -13.45
C GLN A 40 17.12 -5.96 -12.31
N GLU A 41 18.43 -5.92 -12.59
CA GLU A 41 19.44 -5.55 -11.58
C GLU A 41 19.26 -4.11 -11.11
N LEU A 42 19.07 -3.16 -12.03
CA LEU A 42 18.81 -1.77 -11.69
C LEU A 42 17.51 -1.60 -10.90
N MET A 43 16.46 -2.35 -11.26
CA MET A 43 15.19 -2.37 -10.54
C MET A 43 15.38 -2.79 -9.08
N VAL A 44 16.07 -3.90 -8.84
CA VAL A 44 16.37 -4.43 -7.49
C VAL A 44 17.28 -3.45 -6.72
N ALA A 45 18.33 -2.94 -7.35
CA ALA A 45 19.24 -1.97 -6.75
C ALA A 45 18.55 -0.65 -6.35
N SER A 46 17.46 -0.28 -7.05
CA SER A 46 16.69 0.94 -6.73
C SER A 46 15.92 0.87 -5.42
N ILE A 47 15.69 -0.32 -4.88
CA ILE A 47 14.91 -0.55 -3.66
C ILE A 47 15.72 -1.20 -2.53
N ALA A 48 16.90 -1.75 -2.82
CA ALA A 48 17.75 -2.45 -1.85
C ALA A 48 17.99 -1.70 -0.51
N PRO A 49 18.22 -0.38 -0.50
CA PRO A 49 18.46 0.32 0.77
C PRO A 49 17.19 0.57 1.61
N PHE A 50 16.00 0.30 1.07
CA PHE A 50 14.73 0.76 1.64
C PHE A 50 13.75 -0.36 2.01
N TRP A 51 13.76 -1.49 1.30
CA TRP A 51 12.68 -2.48 1.37
C TRP A 51 12.44 -3.02 2.79
N ASP A 52 13.49 -3.35 3.54
CA ASP A 52 13.39 -3.86 4.91
C ASP A 52 12.84 -2.79 5.88
N ALA A 53 13.30 -1.55 5.70
CA ALA A 53 12.78 -0.39 6.42
C ALA A 53 11.30 -0.11 6.14
N ASN A 54 10.83 -0.39 4.92
CA ASN A 54 9.45 -0.17 4.52
C ASN A 54 8.50 -1.19 5.18
N GLU A 55 8.91 -2.45 5.35
CA GLU A 55 8.12 -3.48 6.05
C GLU A 55 7.90 -3.15 7.53
N THR A 56 8.79 -2.38 8.15
CA THR A 56 8.66 -1.97 9.56
C THR A 56 7.34 -1.23 9.83
N TRP A 57 6.80 -0.51 8.84
CA TRP A 57 5.51 0.18 8.96
C TRP A 57 4.33 -0.78 9.06
N LEU A 58 4.38 -1.93 8.39
CA LEU A 58 3.37 -2.99 8.54
C LEU A 58 3.40 -3.56 9.95
N VAL A 59 4.60 -3.89 10.44
CA VAL A 59 4.79 -4.44 11.79
C VAL A 59 4.26 -3.48 12.85
N LEU A 60 4.56 -2.17 12.70
CA LEU A 60 4.01 -1.13 13.55
C LEU A 60 2.48 -1.08 13.47
N GLY A 61 1.90 -1.08 12.26
CA GLY A 61 0.44 -1.04 12.07
C GLY A 61 -0.27 -2.22 12.73
N VAL A 62 0.24 -3.45 12.54
CA VAL A 62 -0.30 -4.66 13.19
C VAL A 62 -0.09 -4.62 14.69
N GLY A 63 1.07 -4.17 15.17
CA GLY A 63 1.33 -4.00 16.60
C GLY A 63 0.39 -2.99 17.25
N LEU A 64 0.13 -1.86 16.61
CA LEU A 64 -0.84 -0.86 17.08
C LEU A 64 -2.26 -1.44 17.12
N LEU A 65 -2.68 -2.16 16.08
CA LEU A 65 -3.98 -2.84 16.07
C LEU A 65 -4.10 -3.85 17.23
N LEU A 66 -3.07 -4.67 17.44
CA LEU A 66 -3.04 -5.69 18.49
C LEU A 66 -3.13 -5.08 19.89
N VAL A 67 -2.33 -4.05 20.19
CA VAL A 67 -2.20 -3.56 21.56
C VAL A 67 -3.18 -2.43 21.87
N ALA A 68 -3.44 -1.52 20.93
CA ALA A 68 -4.39 -0.42 21.14
C ALA A 68 -5.85 -0.82 20.90
N PHE A 69 -6.11 -1.81 20.04
CA PHE A 69 -7.46 -2.25 19.67
C PHE A 69 -7.62 -3.79 19.70
N PRO A 70 -7.35 -4.45 20.85
CA PRO A 70 -7.21 -5.91 20.92
C PRO A 70 -8.47 -6.68 20.49
N VAL A 71 -9.66 -6.15 20.80
CA VAL A 71 -10.94 -6.77 20.40
C VAL A 71 -11.09 -6.75 18.89
N ALA A 72 -10.82 -5.60 18.25
CA ALA A 72 -10.86 -5.49 16.80
C ALA A 72 -9.79 -6.37 16.13
N ASN A 73 -8.57 -6.45 16.71
CA ASN A 73 -7.53 -7.34 16.22
C ASN A 73 -8.02 -8.80 16.18
N GLY A 74 -8.68 -9.27 17.24
CA GLY A 74 -9.23 -10.63 17.30
C GLY A 74 -10.26 -10.90 16.20
N GLU A 75 -11.22 -10.01 16.01
CA GLU A 75 -12.26 -10.16 14.97
C GLU A 75 -11.69 -10.09 13.55
N ILE A 76 -10.85 -9.10 13.27
CA ILE A 76 -10.26 -8.90 11.94
C ILE A 76 -9.38 -10.09 11.58
N LEU A 77 -8.51 -10.53 12.51
CA LEU A 77 -7.62 -11.66 12.25
C LEU A 77 -8.39 -12.97 12.09
N ALA A 78 -9.46 -13.19 12.86
CA ALA A 78 -10.31 -14.36 12.69
C ALA A 78 -10.97 -14.39 11.29
N ALA A 79 -11.49 -13.24 10.82
CA ALA A 79 -12.13 -13.15 9.51
C ALA A 79 -11.12 -13.24 8.34
N LEU A 80 -9.91 -12.72 8.53
CA LEU A 80 -8.90 -12.56 7.48
C LEU A 80 -7.74 -13.55 7.58
N TYR A 81 -7.75 -14.50 8.53
CA TYR A 81 -6.64 -15.41 8.84
C TYR A 81 -5.94 -15.95 7.59
N MET A 82 -6.70 -16.57 6.68
CA MET A 82 -6.12 -17.19 5.48
C MET A 82 -5.50 -16.16 4.51
N ARG A 83 -6.04 -14.93 4.46
CA ARG A 83 -5.49 -13.85 3.62
C ARG A 83 -4.23 -13.27 4.24
N VAL A 84 -4.20 -13.09 5.57
CA VAL A 84 -3.00 -12.68 6.30
C VAL A 84 -1.90 -13.73 6.11
N ALA A 85 -2.21 -15.03 6.26
CA ALA A 85 -1.26 -16.10 6.03
C ALA A 85 -0.71 -16.08 4.59
N ALA A 86 -1.58 -15.93 3.58
CA ALA A 86 -1.16 -15.81 2.18
C ALA A 86 -0.26 -14.59 1.94
N MET A 87 -0.60 -13.44 2.54
CA MET A 87 0.23 -12.23 2.47
C MET A 87 1.61 -12.48 3.09
N LEU A 88 1.68 -13.07 4.29
CA LEU A 88 2.95 -13.37 4.96
C LEU A 88 3.81 -14.33 4.13
N VAL A 89 3.22 -15.36 3.52
CA VAL A 89 3.95 -16.23 2.58
C VAL A 89 4.48 -15.42 1.40
N GLY A 90 3.68 -14.51 0.84
CA GLY A 90 4.12 -13.62 -0.23
C GLY A 90 5.32 -12.74 0.16
N LEU A 91 5.27 -12.14 1.35
CA LEU A 91 6.36 -11.32 1.89
C LEU A 91 7.62 -12.15 2.18
N MET A 92 7.48 -13.36 2.73
CA MET A 92 8.60 -14.28 2.94
C MET A 92 9.27 -14.65 1.61
N LEU A 93 8.48 -15.01 0.59
CA LEU A 93 9.01 -15.33 -0.75
C LEU A 93 9.75 -14.12 -1.34
N ARG A 94 9.20 -12.93 -1.18
CA ARG A 94 9.81 -11.67 -1.62
C ARG A 94 11.16 -11.43 -0.95
N GLY A 95 11.22 -11.46 0.39
CA GLY A 95 12.44 -11.19 1.15
C GLY A 95 13.55 -12.21 0.87
N VAL A 96 13.19 -13.50 0.84
CA VAL A 96 14.14 -14.58 0.53
C VAL A 96 14.66 -14.46 -0.91
N ALA A 97 13.78 -14.17 -1.87
CA ALA A 97 14.18 -13.96 -3.25
C ALA A 97 15.11 -12.76 -3.42
N PHE A 98 14.89 -11.67 -2.67
CA PHE A 98 15.74 -10.49 -2.71
C PHE A 98 17.19 -10.81 -2.31
N GLU A 99 17.36 -11.45 -1.15
CA GLU A 99 18.66 -11.82 -0.58
C GLU A 99 19.40 -12.89 -1.39
N LEU A 100 18.69 -13.92 -1.87
CA LEU A 100 19.31 -15.07 -2.53
C LEU A 100 19.54 -14.84 -4.03
N ARG A 101 18.79 -13.93 -4.67
CA ARG A 101 18.99 -13.59 -6.09
C ARG A 101 20.40 -13.07 -6.37
N VAL A 102 20.97 -12.26 -5.46
CA VAL A 102 22.32 -11.68 -5.63
C VAL A 102 23.41 -12.76 -5.68
N LYS A 103 23.17 -13.89 -4.99
CA LYS A 103 24.12 -15.01 -4.88
C LYS A 103 23.89 -16.12 -5.91
N ALA A 104 22.83 -16.02 -6.70
CA ALA A 104 22.40 -17.09 -7.58
C ALA A 104 22.89 -16.92 -9.02
N GLU A 105 23.40 -18.00 -9.62
CA GLU A 105 23.83 -18.05 -11.01
C GLU A 105 22.92 -18.95 -11.86
N GLY A 106 22.94 -18.75 -13.18
CA GLY A 106 22.21 -19.59 -14.13
C GLY A 106 20.70 -19.63 -13.88
N TRP A 107 20.13 -20.84 -13.85
CA TRP A 107 18.68 -21.06 -13.72
C TRP A 107 18.12 -20.71 -12.35
N HIS A 108 18.94 -20.79 -11.29
CA HIS A 108 18.52 -20.46 -9.92
C HIS A 108 18.13 -18.98 -9.80
N ARG A 109 18.83 -18.11 -10.53
CA ARG A 109 18.51 -16.68 -10.57
C ARG A 109 17.12 -16.41 -11.16
N GLU A 110 16.74 -17.16 -12.19
CA GLU A 110 15.40 -17.06 -12.77
C GLU A 110 14.30 -17.60 -11.86
N LEU A 111 14.61 -18.62 -11.06
CA LEU A 111 13.71 -19.08 -10.01
C LEU A 111 13.47 -17.97 -8.96
N TRP A 112 14.53 -17.32 -8.47
CA TRP A 112 14.40 -16.21 -7.52
C TRP A 112 13.68 -15.01 -8.13
N ASN A 113 13.88 -14.75 -9.42
CA ASN A 113 13.08 -13.77 -10.14
C ASN A 113 11.58 -14.14 -10.07
N TRP A 114 11.22 -15.36 -10.47
CA TRP A 114 9.83 -15.81 -10.41
C TRP A 114 9.23 -15.75 -9.00
N LEU A 115 9.99 -16.10 -7.97
CA LEU A 115 9.54 -16.03 -6.58
C LEU A 115 9.38 -14.57 -6.10
N PHE A 116 10.24 -13.65 -6.54
CA PHE A 116 10.10 -12.23 -6.25
C PHE A 116 8.80 -11.66 -6.86
N TRP A 117 8.52 -12.02 -8.12
CA TRP A 117 7.26 -11.66 -8.78
C TRP A 117 6.04 -12.28 -8.10
N ALA A 118 6.08 -13.59 -7.84
CA ALA A 118 4.97 -14.34 -7.26
C ALA A 118 4.67 -13.87 -5.84
N GLY A 119 5.71 -13.68 -5.02
CA GLY A 119 5.60 -13.18 -3.66
C GLY A 119 5.02 -11.77 -3.62
N SER A 120 5.52 -10.88 -4.48
CA SER A 120 5.02 -9.50 -4.58
C SER A 120 3.56 -9.45 -5.03
N THR A 121 3.21 -10.26 -6.03
CA THR A 121 1.82 -10.37 -6.53
C THR A 121 0.89 -10.93 -5.46
N LEU A 122 1.31 -12.00 -4.77
CA LEU A 122 0.51 -12.65 -3.73
C LEU A 122 0.26 -11.71 -2.54
N ALA A 123 1.30 -11.02 -2.07
CA ALA A 123 1.18 -10.05 -0.98
C ALA A 123 0.25 -8.89 -1.37
N SER A 124 0.45 -8.31 -2.56
CA SER A 124 -0.37 -7.19 -3.06
C SER A 124 -1.84 -7.58 -3.23
N PHE A 125 -2.10 -8.73 -3.84
CA PHE A 125 -3.46 -9.21 -4.07
C PHE A 125 -4.16 -9.56 -2.76
N ALA A 126 -3.45 -10.21 -1.82
CA ALA A 126 -3.99 -10.53 -0.51
C ALA A 126 -4.36 -9.26 0.27
N GLN A 127 -3.54 -8.20 0.21
CA GLN A 127 -3.86 -6.89 0.82
C GLN A 127 -5.15 -6.28 0.26
N GLY A 128 -5.29 -6.22 -1.06
CA GLY A 128 -6.50 -5.65 -1.66
C GLY A 128 -7.73 -6.53 -1.42
N LEU A 129 -7.56 -7.86 -1.40
CA LEU A 129 -8.62 -8.79 -1.04
C LEU A 129 -9.07 -8.57 0.41
N MET A 130 -8.13 -8.39 1.35
CA MET A 130 -8.43 -8.06 2.75
C MET A 130 -9.21 -6.74 2.85
N LEU A 131 -8.76 -5.70 2.14
CA LEU A 131 -9.43 -4.40 2.12
C LEU A 131 -10.87 -4.51 1.58
N GLY A 132 -11.08 -5.24 0.48
CA GLY A 132 -12.42 -5.44 -0.07
C GLY A 132 -13.34 -6.23 0.87
N ARG A 133 -12.82 -7.25 1.57
CA ARG A 133 -13.56 -7.97 2.61
C ARG A 133 -13.89 -7.10 3.81
N TYR A 134 -12.96 -6.23 4.20
CA TYR A 134 -13.12 -5.31 5.31
C TYR A 134 -14.20 -4.25 5.04
N VAL A 135 -14.19 -3.62 3.85
CA VAL A 135 -15.21 -2.63 3.43
C VAL A 135 -16.61 -3.23 3.31
N THR A 136 -16.71 -4.53 3.07
CA THR A 136 -17.98 -5.26 2.99
C THR A 136 -18.42 -5.85 4.34
N GLY A 137 -17.76 -5.50 5.45
CA GLY A 137 -18.10 -6.01 6.78
C GLY A 137 -17.97 -7.54 6.90
N PHE A 138 -17.14 -8.14 6.05
CA PHE A 138 -16.96 -9.59 5.92
C PHE A 138 -18.22 -10.35 5.46
N ALA A 139 -19.16 -9.69 4.78
CA ALA A 139 -20.38 -10.32 4.28
C ALA A 139 -20.09 -11.49 3.32
N GLU A 140 -20.80 -12.61 3.43
CA GLU A 140 -20.58 -13.77 2.55
C GLU A 140 -21.42 -13.70 1.27
N GLY A 141 -20.89 -14.26 0.19
CA GLY A 141 -21.60 -14.35 -1.10
C GLY A 141 -20.72 -14.01 -2.30
N PHE A 142 -21.08 -14.54 -3.47
CA PHE A 142 -20.28 -14.42 -4.69
C PHE A 142 -20.00 -12.96 -5.08
N GLY A 143 -20.99 -12.07 -4.98
CA GLY A 143 -20.83 -10.66 -5.30
C GLY A 143 -19.79 -9.95 -4.42
N TYR A 144 -19.77 -10.24 -3.11
CA TYR A 144 -18.78 -9.69 -2.18
C TYR A 144 -17.37 -10.25 -2.44
N TRP A 145 -17.27 -11.53 -2.80
CA TRP A 145 -15.99 -12.15 -3.20
C TRP A 145 -15.45 -11.56 -4.51
N LEU A 146 -16.33 -11.35 -5.50
CA LEU A 146 -15.97 -10.71 -6.75
C LEU A 146 -15.51 -9.27 -6.52
N PHE A 147 -16.25 -8.49 -5.71
CA PHE A 147 -15.84 -7.15 -5.31
C PHE A 147 -14.46 -7.15 -4.65
N ALA A 148 -14.23 -8.02 -3.67
CA ALA A 148 -12.95 -8.09 -2.98
C ALA A 148 -11.80 -8.51 -3.92
N ALA A 149 -12.04 -9.43 -4.86
CA ALA A 149 -11.07 -9.79 -5.88
C ALA A 149 -10.76 -8.62 -6.83
N THR A 150 -11.77 -7.82 -7.19
CA THR A 150 -11.58 -6.58 -7.95
C THR A 150 -10.73 -5.57 -7.18
N VAL A 151 -10.96 -5.39 -5.86
CA VAL A 151 -10.10 -4.54 -5.02
C VAL A 151 -8.67 -5.08 -4.98
N GLY A 152 -8.50 -6.40 -4.84
CA GLY A 152 -7.22 -7.11 -4.96
C GLY A 152 -6.46 -6.76 -6.23
N ALA A 153 -7.09 -6.97 -7.39
CA ALA A 153 -6.49 -6.69 -8.69
C ALA A 153 -6.19 -5.19 -8.89
N SER A 154 -7.09 -4.32 -8.41
CA SER A 154 -6.91 -2.87 -8.47
C SER A 154 -5.72 -2.39 -7.65
N LEU A 155 -5.53 -2.97 -6.45
CA LEU A 155 -4.39 -2.64 -5.60
C LEU A 155 -3.06 -3.10 -6.25
N CYS A 156 -3.04 -4.27 -6.89
CA CYS A 156 -1.87 -4.69 -7.67
C CYS A 156 -1.52 -3.67 -8.77
N GLY A 157 -2.51 -3.17 -9.52
CA GLY A 157 -2.31 -2.12 -10.52
C GLY A 157 -1.83 -0.80 -9.92
N GLY A 158 -2.33 -0.44 -8.72
CA GLY A 158 -1.87 0.73 -7.97
C GLY A 158 -0.42 0.61 -7.49
N TYR A 159 0.00 -0.56 -7.02
CA TYR A 159 1.39 -0.81 -6.65
C TYR A 159 2.29 -0.83 -7.88
N VAL A 160 1.83 -1.37 -9.01
CA VAL A 160 2.54 -1.21 -10.30
C VAL A 160 2.72 0.27 -10.66
N LEU A 161 1.72 1.13 -10.42
CA LEU A 161 1.87 2.58 -10.61
C LEU A 161 2.94 3.18 -9.68
N LEU A 162 2.93 2.83 -8.39
CA LEU A 162 3.93 3.29 -7.43
C LEU A 162 5.34 2.82 -7.82
N GLY A 163 5.50 1.54 -8.16
CA GLY A 163 6.77 0.96 -8.61
C GLY A 163 7.27 1.59 -9.91
N ALA A 164 6.40 1.79 -10.90
CA ALA A 164 6.77 2.43 -12.16
C ALA A 164 7.18 3.90 -11.95
N THR A 165 6.45 4.66 -11.15
CA THR A 165 6.81 6.05 -10.87
C THR A 165 8.05 6.19 -9.99
N TRP A 166 8.33 5.20 -9.12
CA TRP A 166 9.62 5.09 -8.44
C TRP A 166 10.76 4.83 -9.42
N LEU A 167 10.59 3.93 -10.38
CA LEU A 167 11.61 3.70 -11.41
C LEU A 167 11.87 4.96 -12.24
N ILE A 168 10.84 5.73 -12.62
CA ILE A 168 10.99 7.03 -13.29
C ILE A 168 11.89 7.97 -12.45
N LEU A 169 11.67 8.01 -11.14
CA LEU A 169 12.46 8.82 -10.21
C LEU A 169 13.93 8.34 -10.12
N ARG A 170 14.17 7.02 -10.16
CA ARG A 170 15.45 6.40 -9.81
C ARG A 170 16.32 5.98 -10.97
N THR A 171 15.80 5.89 -12.20
CA THR A 171 16.52 5.33 -13.34
C THR A 171 16.63 6.32 -14.51
N ARG A 172 17.42 5.95 -15.52
CA ARG A 172 17.65 6.70 -16.77
C ARG A 172 17.60 5.75 -17.97
N GLY A 173 17.54 6.29 -19.18
CA GLY A 173 17.63 5.52 -20.41
C GLY A 173 16.40 4.66 -20.68
N GLU A 174 16.60 3.48 -21.26
CA GLU A 174 15.50 2.63 -21.74
C GLU A 174 14.55 2.18 -20.62
N LEU A 175 15.09 1.90 -19.42
CA LEU A 175 14.29 1.52 -18.25
C LEU A 175 13.38 2.66 -17.80
N HIS A 176 13.83 3.92 -17.90
CA HIS A 176 12.99 5.09 -17.60
C HIS A 176 11.82 5.19 -18.59
N ASP A 177 12.09 5.04 -19.89
CA ASP A 177 11.04 5.08 -20.93
C ASP A 177 10.02 3.93 -20.77
N LYS A 178 10.49 2.74 -20.37
CA LYS A 178 9.62 1.61 -20.00
C LYS A 178 8.77 1.93 -18.79
N ALA A 179 9.38 2.50 -17.75
CA ALA A 179 8.69 2.89 -16.53
C ALA A 179 7.60 3.94 -16.79
N VAL A 180 7.79 4.89 -17.71
CA VAL A 180 6.74 5.82 -18.14
C VAL A 180 5.53 5.08 -18.74
N ARG A 181 5.76 4.04 -19.56
CA ARG A 181 4.67 3.23 -20.13
C ARG A 181 3.96 2.41 -19.07
N TRP A 182 4.71 1.80 -18.14
CA TRP A 182 4.14 1.06 -17.02
C TRP A 182 3.34 1.96 -16.08
N ALA A 183 3.79 3.18 -15.82
CA ALA A 183 3.04 4.15 -15.02
C ALA A 183 1.69 4.50 -15.67
N ARG A 184 1.65 4.69 -16.99
CA ARG A 184 0.39 4.90 -17.73
C ARG A 184 -0.53 3.69 -17.64
N TRP A 185 0.02 2.48 -17.79
CA TRP A 185 -0.76 1.25 -17.64
C TRP A 185 -1.32 1.10 -16.22
N GLY A 186 -0.50 1.35 -15.19
CA GLY A 186 -0.94 1.36 -13.79
C GLY A 186 -2.03 2.40 -13.50
N LEU A 187 -1.93 3.60 -14.08
CA LEU A 187 -2.99 4.62 -13.97
C LEU A 187 -4.33 4.14 -14.52
N LEU A 188 -4.36 3.40 -15.63
CA LEU A 188 -5.60 2.84 -16.17
C LEU A 188 -6.22 1.81 -15.22
N TRP A 189 -5.39 0.96 -14.60
CA TRP A 189 -5.86 0.02 -13.58
C TRP A 189 -6.38 0.72 -12.33
N VAL A 190 -5.71 1.77 -11.87
CA VAL A 190 -6.17 2.57 -10.74
C VAL A 190 -7.49 3.25 -11.07
N ALA A 191 -7.62 3.85 -12.26
CA ALA A 191 -8.86 4.48 -12.69
C ALA A 191 -10.02 3.47 -12.78
N LEU A 192 -9.76 2.28 -13.36
CA LEU A 192 -10.72 1.19 -13.40
C LEU A 192 -11.10 0.72 -11.99
N GLY A 193 -10.12 0.55 -11.11
CA GLY A 193 -10.34 0.14 -9.73
C GLY A 193 -11.18 1.14 -8.94
N ILE A 194 -10.85 2.43 -9.03
CA ILE A 194 -11.63 3.51 -8.42
C ILE A 194 -13.07 3.49 -8.95
N ALA A 195 -13.26 3.34 -10.27
CA ALA A 195 -14.60 3.28 -10.85
C ALA A 195 -15.40 2.09 -10.32
N LEU A 196 -14.81 0.89 -10.34
CA LEU A 196 -15.46 -0.34 -9.87
C LEU A 196 -15.75 -0.30 -8.37
N VAL A 197 -14.83 0.21 -7.56
CA VAL A 197 -15.02 0.37 -6.11
C VAL A 197 -16.07 1.43 -5.82
N SER A 198 -16.09 2.54 -6.55
CA SER A 198 -17.08 3.61 -6.36
C SER A 198 -18.49 3.15 -6.70
N ILE A 199 -18.65 2.25 -7.69
CA ILE A 199 -19.94 1.64 -8.03
C ILE A 199 -20.29 0.53 -7.02
N GLY A 200 -19.32 -0.32 -6.69
CA GLY A 200 -19.55 -1.49 -5.84
C GLY A 200 -19.87 -1.13 -4.39
N THR A 201 -19.16 -0.16 -3.81
CA THR A 201 -19.24 0.16 -2.37
C THR A 201 -20.66 0.53 -1.91
N PRO A 202 -21.40 1.42 -2.60
CA PRO A 202 -22.79 1.73 -2.22
C PRO A 202 -23.78 0.57 -2.43
N LEU A 203 -23.45 -0.41 -3.28
CA LEU A 203 -24.27 -1.60 -3.51
C LEU A 203 -24.09 -2.65 -2.41
N VAL A 204 -22.90 -2.68 -1.80
CA VAL A 204 -22.52 -3.68 -0.79
C VAL A 204 -22.57 -3.15 0.65
N SER A 205 -22.61 -1.82 0.86
CA SER A 205 -22.70 -1.20 2.19
C SER A 205 -23.75 -0.11 2.24
N ALA A 206 -24.80 -0.32 3.05
CA ALA A 206 -25.83 0.67 3.31
C ALA A 206 -25.28 1.91 4.02
N THR A 207 -24.43 1.72 5.03
CA THR A 207 -23.77 2.79 5.79
C THR A 207 -22.96 3.71 4.90
N VAL A 208 -22.16 3.15 3.98
CA VAL A 208 -21.37 3.98 3.04
C VAL A 208 -22.26 4.67 2.02
N ARG A 209 -23.30 3.99 1.52
CA ARG A 209 -24.29 4.58 0.60
C ARG A 209 -24.96 5.81 1.21
N GLU A 210 -25.44 5.70 2.45
CA GLU A 210 -26.09 6.83 3.13
C GLU A 210 -25.15 8.02 3.26
N ARG A 211 -23.87 7.79 3.59
CA ARG A 211 -22.87 8.86 3.68
C ARG A 211 -22.51 9.48 2.34
N TRP A 212 -22.40 8.66 1.31
CA TRP A 212 -21.99 9.12 -0.02
C TRP A 212 -23.10 9.88 -0.74
N PHE A 213 -24.37 9.59 -0.44
CA PHE A 213 -25.53 10.23 -1.06
C PHE A 213 -26.29 11.19 -0.12
N ASP A 214 -25.68 11.62 0.99
CA ASP A 214 -26.19 12.65 1.91
C ASP A 214 -25.98 14.08 1.37
N PHE A 215 -26.94 14.59 0.59
CA PHE A 215 -26.87 15.94 0.06
C PHE A 215 -27.21 17.00 1.13
N PRO A 216 -26.42 18.09 1.30
CA PRO A 216 -25.33 18.57 0.42
C PRO A 216 -23.93 18.10 0.81
N ARG A 217 -23.76 17.34 1.89
CA ARG A 217 -22.45 16.88 2.39
C ARG A 217 -21.66 16.09 1.35
N THR A 218 -22.36 15.36 0.48
CA THR A 218 -21.79 14.69 -0.70
C THR A 218 -20.90 15.60 -1.55
N LEU A 219 -21.22 16.90 -1.69
CA LEU A 219 -20.41 17.81 -2.52
C LEU A 219 -18.97 17.95 -2.00
N ALA A 220 -18.81 17.99 -0.68
CA ALA A 220 -17.48 18.00 -0.07
C ALA A 220 -16.75 16.67 -0.32
N LEU A 221 -17.47 15.55 -0.33
CA LEU A 221 -16.89 14.22 -0.62
C LEU A 221 -16.49 14.06 -2.07
N MET A 222 -17.23 14.65 -3.02
CA MET A 222 -16.91 14.63 -4.45
C MET A 222 -15.59 15.32 -4.79
N VAL A 223 -15.07 16.18 -3.90
CA VAL A 223 -13.73 16.78 -4.05
C VAL A 223 -12.65 15.70 -4.10
N LEU A 224 -12.78 14.62 -3.32
CA LEU A 224 -11.78 13.55 -3.28
C LEU A 224 -11.64 12.81 -4.62
N PRO A 225 -12.70 12.20 -5.21
CA PRO A 225 -12.58 11.52 -6.51
C PRO A 225 -12.26 12.50 -7.64
N ALA A 226 -12.76 13.75 -7.59
CA ALA A 226 -12.42 14.77 -8.59
C ALA A 226 -10.93 15.14 -8.54
N ALA A 227 -10.36 15.34 -7.34
CA ALA A 227 -8.94 15.59 -7.15
C ALA A 227 -8.10 14.38 -7.59
N THR A 228 -8.51 13.16 -7.24
CA THR A 228 -7.83 11.94 -7.66
C THR A 228 -7.79 11.82 -9.19
N LEU A 229 -8.91 12.09 -9.88
CA LEU A 229 -8.96 12.08 -11.34
C LEU A 229 -8.05 13.18 -11.94
N ALA A 230 -8.11 14.40 -11.41
CA ALA A 230 -7.29 15.51 -11.87
C ALA A 230 -5.78 15.21 -11.70
N ILE A 231 -5.38 14.63 -10.56
CA ILE A 231 -4.00 14.21 -10.32
C ILE A 231 -3.63 13.05 -11.25
N GLY A 232 -4.50 12.07 -11.49
CA GLY A 232 -4.25 10.98 -12.44
C GLY A 232 -3.96 11.48 -13.86
N ILE A 233 -4.77 12.42 -14.36
CA ILE A 233 -4.55 13.10 -15.65
C ILE A 233 -3.23 13.88 -15.63
N TRP A 234 -2.95 14.59 -14.55
CA TRP A 234 -1.70 15.34 -14.39
C TRP A 234 -0.47 14.42 -14.41
N VAL A 235 -0.51 13.29 -13.69
CA VAL A 235 0.54 12.26 -13.70
C VAL A 235 0.75 11.72 -15.11
N TRP A 236 -0.33 11.42 -15.84
CA TRP A 236 -0.26 10.94 -17.23
C TRP A 236 0.53 11.89 -18.16
N ILE A 237 0.31 13.20 -17.99
CA ILE A 237 0.94 14.27 -18.79
C ILE A 237 2.39 14.50 -18.36
N VAL A 238 2.67 14.45 -17.06
CA VAL A 238 3.98 14.82 -16.50
C VAL A 238 4.96 13.66 -16.43
N ALA A 239 4.49 12.41 -16.47
CA ALA A 239 5.32 11.18 -16.47
C ALA A 239 6.52 11.23 -17.43
N PRO A 240 6.36 11.60 -18.72
CA PRO A 240 7.51 11.70 -19.64
C PRO A 240 8.35 12.97 -19.48
N LYS A 241 7.93 13.95 -18.66
CA LYS A 241 8.50 15.31 -18.61
C LYS A 241 9.27 15.60 -17.31
N SER A 242 9.13 14.75 -16.29
CA SER A 242 9.69 15.00 -14.97
C SER A 242 9.91 13.70 -14.23
N ASP A 243 11.04 13.61 -13.53
CA ASP A 243 11.38 12.41 -12.77
C ASP A 243 10.67 12.36 -11.41
N THR A 244 10.45 13.51 -10.76
CA THR A 244 9.96 13.58 -9.37
C THR A 244 8.45 13.71 -9.25
N LYS A 245 7.84 14.50 -10.13
CA LYS A 245 6.41 14.81 -10.10
C LYS A 245 5.51 13.57 -10.22
N PRO A 246 5.81 12.56 -11.05
CA PRO A 246 4.94 11.38 -11.21
C PRO A 246 4.80 10.59 -9.92
N PHE A 247 5.89 10.37 -9.19
CA PHE A 247 5.88 9.64 -7.91
C PHE A 247 5.09 10.40 -6.85
N ALA A 248 5.30 11.72 -6.74
CA ALA A 248 4.52 12.56 -5.83
C ALA A 248 3.02 12.55 -6.15
N GLY A 249 2.65 12.57 -7.44
CA GLY A 249 1.26 12.46 -7.86
C GLY A 249 0.65 11.08 -7.60
N ALA A 250 1.39 10.00 -7.84
CA ALA A 250 0.94 8.64 -7.51
C ALA A 250 0.73 8.48 -5.99
N ALA A 251 1.67 8.96 -5.16
CA ALA A 251 1.50 8.97 -3.71
C ALA A 251 0.27 9.80 -3.28
N ALA A 252 0.04 10.96 -3.90
CA ALA A 252 -1.13 11.78 -3.60
C ALA A 252 -2.45 11.08 -3.94
N ILE A 253 -2.52 10.31 -5.04
CA ILE A 253 -3.70 9.48 -5.38
C ILE A 253 -4.00 8.48 -4.25
N PHE A 254 -2.97 7.79 -3.76
CA PHE A 254 -3.12 6.84 -2.65
C PHE A 254 -3.54 7.51 -1.34
N VAL A 255 -2.97 8.68 -1.02
CA VAL A 255 -3.36 9.48 0.16
C VAL A 255 -4.83 9.90 0.07
N LEU A 256 -5.29 10.39 -1.09
CA LEU A 256 -6.69 10.79 -1.29
C LEU A 256 -7.64 9.60 -1.19
N ALA A 257 -7.28 8.45 -1.78
CA ALA A 257 -8.05 7.22 -1.67
C ALA A 257 -8.15 6.75 -0.20
N PHE A 258 -7.03 6.80 0.53
CA PHE A 258 -6.98 6.45 1.95
C PHE A 258 -7.83 7.39 2.81
N ILE A 259 -7.80 8.71 2.56
CA ILE A 259 -8.66 9.68 3.25
C ILE A 259 -10.14 9.38 2.97
N GLY A 260 -10.50 9.06 1.72
CA GLY A 260 -11.87 8.69 1.37
C GLY A 260 -12.35 7.43 2.09
N LEU A 261 -11.48 6.43 2.20
CA LEU A 261 -11.73 5.22 2.98
C LEU A 261 -11.88 5.51 4.48
N ALA A 262 -10.93 6.26 5.06
CA ALA A 262 -10.94 6.62 6.47
C ALA A 262 -12.21 7.40 6.83
N TYR A 263 -12.62 8.37 6.01
CA TYR A 263 -13.88 9.08 6.17
C TYR A 263 -15.08 8.13 6.10
N SER A 264 -15.08 7.20 5.14
CA SER A 264 -16.20 6.28 4.92
C SER A 264 -16.36 5.26 6.05
N LEU A 265 -15.29 4.87 6.72
CA LEU A 265 -15.30 3.86 7.78
C LEU A 265 -15.39 4.45 9.19
N PHE A 266 -14.78 5.61 9.45
CA PHE A 266 -14.82 6.24 10.77
C PHE A 266 -16.27 6.49 11.23
N PRO A 267 -16.67 6.19 12.48
CA PRO A 267 -15.84 5.82 13.62
C PRO A 267 -15.59 4.31 13.80
N TYR A 268 -15.89 3.48 12.82
CA TYR A 268 -15.80 2.03 12.94
C TYR A 268 -14.39 1.50 12.64
N VAL A 269 -13.90 0.62 13.53
CA VAL A 269 -12.74 -0.26 13.27
C VAL A 269 -13.21 -1.62 12.73
N VAL A 270 -14.45 -2.00 13.00
CA VAL A 270 -15.12 -3.08 12.29
C VAL A 270 -16.48 -2.54 11.86
N LEU A 271 -16.71 -2.44 10.55
CA LEU A 271 -17.86 -1.75 9.98
C LEU A 271 -19.17 -2.28 10.58
N ASP A 272 -20.00 -1.35 11.06
CA ASP A 272 -21.31 -1.60 11.68
C ASP A 272 -21.30 -2.52 12.93
N LYS A 273 -20.12 -2.77 13.53
CA LYS A 273 -19.97 -3.65 14.70
C LYS A 273 -19.22 -3.01 15.87
N LEU A 274 -18.02 -2.48 15.62
CA LEU A 274 -17.13 -1.97 16.66
C LEU A 274 -16.63 -0.57 16.28
N THR A 275 -16.88 0.41 17.16
CA THR A 275 -16.26 1.72 17.04
C THR A 275 -14.82 1.69 17.57
N VAL A 276 -14.03 2.71 17.23
CA VAL A 276 -12.67 2.89 17.77
C VAL A 276 -12.65 2.93 19.30
N TRP A 277 -13.70 3.47 19.93
CA TRP A 277 -13.80 3.53 21.39
C TRP A 277 -14.24 2.20 22.01
N ASP A 278 -15.15 1.48 21.37
CA ASP A 278 -15.57 0.14 21.85
C ASP A 278 -14.44 -0.88 21.73
N ALA A 279 -13.59 -0.74 20.72
CA ALA A 279 -12.47 -1.64 20.47
C ALA A 279 -11.21 -1.29 21.28
N ALA A 280 -11.15 -0.12 21.90
CA ALA A 280 -9.95 0.40 22.54
C ALA A 280 -9.55 -0.42 23.79
N ALA A 281 -8.25 -0.56 24.01
CA ALA A 281 -7.72 -1.07 25.26
C ALA A 281 -8.00 -0.11 26.44
N ASP A 282 -7.81 -0.62 27.66
CA ASP A 282 -7.92 0.17 28.89
C ASP A 282 -7.03 1.42 28.84
N SER A 283 -7.52 2.52 29.43
CA SER A 283 -6.84 3.83 29.36
C SER A 283 -5.41 3.79 29.90
N SER A 284 -5.15 3.01 30.95
CA SER A 284 -3.80 2.84 31.51
C SER A 284 -2.83 2.16 30.55
N ALA A 285 -3.31 1.20 29.74
CA ALA A 285 -2.51 0.56 28.70
C ALA A 285 -2.21 1.54 27.56
N LEU A 286 -3.21 2.33 27.13
CA LEU A 286 -3.03 3.39 26.13
C LEU A 286 -2.03 4.45 26.57
N GLU A 287 -2.10 4.89 27.83
CA GLU A 287 -1.14 5.85 28.40
C GLU A 287 0.29 5.30 28.39
N PHE A 288 0.47 4.05 28.86
CA PHE A 288 1.77 3.38 28.85
C PHE A 288 2.34 3.26 27.43
N MET A 289 1.53 2.80 26.48
CA MET A 289 1.92 2.71 25.07
C MET A 289 2.23 4.07 24.45
N ALA A 290 1.51 5.13 24.84
CA ALA A 290 1.72 6.47 24.29
C ALA A 290 3.13 6.97 24.60
N VAL A 291 3.67 6.64 25.78
CA VAL A 291 5.07 6.92 26.13
C VAL A 291 6.02 6.20 25.18
N GLY A 292 5.78 4.90 24.93
CA GLY A 292 6.58 4.12 23.99
C GLY A 292 6.52 4.68 22.57
N ALA A 293 5.33 5.00 22.06
CA ALA A 293 5.12 5.58 20.74
C ALA A 293 5.81 6.95 20.62
N PHE A 294 5.70 7.81 21.65
CA PHE A 294 6.36 9.12 21.68
C PHE A 294 7.88 9.01 21.59
N LEU A 295 8.46 7.99 22.21
CA LEU A 295 9.90 7.75 22.14
C LEU A 295 10.31 7.15 20.79
N VAL A 296 9.61 6.10 20.33
CA VAL A 296 10.05 5.28 19.18
C VAL A 296 9.73 5.92 17.83
N LEU A 297 8.54 6.52 17.66
CA LEU A 297 8.10 7.05 16.36
C LEU A 297 9.03 8.13 15.79
N PRO A 298 9.57 9.09 16.58
CA PRO A 298 10.54 10.05 16.07
C PRO A 298 11.81 9.39 15.53
N PHE A 299 12.29 8.30 16.13
CA PHE A 299 13.43 7.55 15.59
C PHE A 299 13.06 6.85 14.29
N ILE A 300 11.85 6.25 14.21
CA ILE A 300 11.37 5.60 12.99
C ILE A 300 11.32 6.60 11.82
N LEU A 301 10.71 7.76 12.07
CA LEU A 301 10.64 8.84 11.09
C LEU A 301 12.03 9.39 10.76
N GLY A 302 12.87 9.60 11.76
CA GLY A 302 14.22 10.12 11.61
C GLY A 302 15.11 9.23 10.73
N TYR A 303 15.15 7.92 10.99
CA TYR A 303 15.93 6.99 10.18
C TYR A 303 15.35 6.88 8.75
N THR A 304 14.01 6.89 8.61
CA THR A 304 13.36 6.84 7.29
C THR A 304 13.77 8.07 6.46
N VAL A 305 13.63 9.28 7.02
CA VAL A 305 14.04 10.52 6.34
C VAL A 305 15.54 10.51 6.03
N TYR A 306 16.36 10.03 6.97
CA TYR A 306 17.81 9.93 6.78
C TYR A 306 18.16 8.98 5.62
N SER A 307 17.60 7.77 5.59
CA SER A 307 17.84 6.79 4.52
C SER A 307 17.47 7.35 3.15
N TYR A 308 16.27 7.93 3.02
CA TYR A 308 15.82 8.55 1.76
C TYR A 308 16.65 9.77 1.35
N ARG A 309 17.21 10.52 2.31
CA ARG A 309 18.11 11.64 2.02
C ARG A 309 19.48 11.17 1.53
N VAL A 310 20.05 10.14 2.16
CA VAL A 310 21.35 9.57 1.79
C VAL A 310 21.27 8.94 0.40
N PHE A 311 20.25 8.12 0.16
CA PHE A 311 20.08 7.37 -1.07
C PHE A 311 19.17 8.07 -2.07
N ARG A 312 19.13 9.40 -2.15
CA ARG A 312 18.22 10.14 -3.06
C ARG A 312 18.62 10.12 -4.55
N GLY A 313 19.83 9.66 -4.86
CA GLY A 313 20.38 9.68 -6.22
C GLY A 313 19.74 8.64 -7.15
N LYS A 314 19.91 8.85 -8.46
CA LYS A 314 19.59 7.82 -9.44
C LYS A 314 20.57 6.65 -9.32
N VAL A 315 20.09 5.44 -9.60
CA VAL A 315 20.89 4.22 -9.52
C VAL A 315 21.59 3.99 -10.84
N GLU A 316 22.86 3.61 -10.77
CA GLU A 316 23.71 3.24 -11.90
C GLU A 316 24.21 1.80 -11.70
N HIS A 317 24.62 1.13 -12.78
CA HIS A 317 25.22 -0.21 -12.68
C HIS A 317 26.46 -0.21 -11.78
N GLY A 318 26.60 -1.23 -10.93
CA GLY A 318 27.74 -1.39 -10.00
C GLY A 318 27.68 -0.54 -8.73
N MET A 319 26.65 0.30 -8.52
CA MET A 319 26.58 1.21 -7.35
C MET A 319 26.48 0.49 -5.99
N TYR A 320 26.07 -0.79 -5.98
CA TYR A 320 25.97 -1.63 -4.76
C TYR A 320 26.54 -3.04 -4.96
N GLU A 321 27.44 -3.23 -5.93
CA GLU A 321 28.19 -4.49 -6.03
C GLU A 321 29.31 -4.47 -4.98
N HIS A 322 29.21 -5.35 -3.98
CA HIS A 322 30.27 -5.69 -3.05
C HIS A 322 30.70 -7.14 -3.28
#